data_AF-A0A838RLW3-F1
#
_entry.id   AF-A0A838RLW3-F1
#
_cell.length_a   1.000
_cell.length_b   1.000
_cell.length_c   1.000
_cell.angle_alpha   90.00
_cell.angle_beta   90.00
_cell.angle_gamma   90.00
#
_symmetry.space_group_name_H-M   'P 1'
#
loop_
_entity.id
_entity.type
_entity.pdbx_description
1 polymer ?
#
loop_
_entity_poly.entity_id
_entity_poly.type
_entity_poly.pdbx_seq_one_letter_code
_entity_poly.pdbx_strand_id
1 'polypeptide(L)' 'MSSTLHGYIPVDRRHALARGETLPEQSSGAVLFADISGFTPLTEAMAQELGARRGAEELPRQLNLVYDA' A
#
# COMPACT_ATOMS: atom_id res chain seq x y z
N MET A 1 -2.41 21.31 8.15
CA MET A 1 -2.52 20.58 6.87
C MET A 1 -1.36 19.59 6.66
N SER A 2 -1.02 18.74 7.66
CA SER A 2 0.16 17.84 7.59
C SER A 2 -0.19 16.34 7.68
N SER A 3 -1.46 16.00 7.95
CA SER A 3 -1.87 14.62 8.23
C SER A 3 -1.96 13.71 7.00
N THR A 4 -1.95 14.23 5.78
CA THR A 4 -2.29 13.44 4.58
C THR A 4 -1.09 12.75 3.93
N LEU A 5 0.09 13.37 3.89
CA LEU A 5 1.23 12.84 3.12
C LEU A 5 1.95 11.65 3.80
N HIS A 6 1.71 11.42 5.09
CA HIS A 6 2.39 10.38 5.86
C HIS A 6 2.10 8.96 5.35
N GLY A 7 0.92 8.72 4.77
CA GLY A 7 0.55 7.43 4.18
C GLY A 7 1.06 7.21 2.75
N TYR A 8 1.55 8.26 2.08
CA TYR A 8 1.90 8.20 0.65
C TYR A 8 3.39 8.39 0.37
N ILE A 9 4.16 8.92 1.33
CA ILE A 9 5.60 9.15 1.17
C ILE A 9 6.36 8.37 2.24
N PRO A 10 7.29 7.47 1.85
CA PRO A 10 8.21 6.79 2.77
C PRO A 10 8.94 7.77 3.69
N VAL A 11 9.16 7.35 4.95
CA VAL A 11 9.69 8.22 6.01
C VAL A 11 11.06 8.83 5.70
N ASP A 12 11.95 8.05 5.08
CA ASP A 12 13.28 8.47 4.63
C ASP A 12 13.21 9.61 3.60
N ARG A 13 12.32 9.49 2.62
CA ARG A 13 12.06 10.53 1.61
C ARG A 13 11.49 11.80 2.23
N ARG A 14 10.56 11.67 3.19
CA ARG A 14 10.02 12.84 3.91
C ARG A 14 11.13 13.60 4.64
N HIS A 15 12.02 12.88 5.34
CA HIS A 15 13.13 13.50 6.06
C HIS A 15 14.15 14.17 5.13
N ALA A 16 14.44 13.58 3.97
CA ALA A 16 15.32 14.19 2.97
C ALA A 16 14.70 15.48 2.40
N LEU A 17 13.43 15.44 1.99
CA LEU A 17 12.71 16.60 1.47
C LEU A 17 12.62 17.75 2.49
N ALA A 18 12.32 17.44 3.76
CA ALA A 18 12.24 18.44 4.82
C ALA A 18 13.58 19.17 5.08
N ARG A 19 14.70 18.51 4.74
CA ARG A 19 16.05 19.06 4.89
C ARG A 19 16.63 19.63 3.59
N GLY A 20 15.91 19.53 2.48
CA GLY A 20 16.42 19.94 1.16
C GLY A 20 17.58 19.06 0.66
N GLU A 21 17.63 17.80 1.10
CA GLU A 21 18.69 16.84 0.79
C GLU A 21 18.21 15.82 -0.25
N THR A 22 19.17 15.17 -0.94
CA THR A 22 18.91 14.00 -1.78
C THR A 22 19.19 12.70 -1.01
N LEU A 23 18.54 11.60 -1.40
CA LEU A 23 18.90 10.27 -0.92
C LEU A 23 20.01 9.67 -1.80
N PRO A 24 20.88 8.81 -1.24
CA PRO A 24 21.83 8.04 -2.03
C PRO A 24 21.14 7.17 -3.08
N GLU A 25 21.77 7.03 -4.25
CA GLU A 25 21.28 6.13 -5.32
C GLU A 25 21.35 4.66 -4.90
N GLN A 26 22.33 4.32 -4.05
CA GLN A 26 22.58 2.96 -3.56
C GLN A 26 22.70 3.00 -2.04
N SER A 27 22.13 2.00 -1.36
CA SER A 27 22.18 1.87 0.10
C SER A 27 22.38 0.42 0.52
N SER A 28 22.88 0.21 1.72
CA SER A 28 23.01 -1.11 2.34
C SER A 28 22.03 -1.23 3.50
N GLY A 29 21.31 -2.35 3.57
CA GLY A 29 20.29 -2.58 4.58
C GLY A 29 19.57 -3.91 4.36
N ALA A 30 18.44 -4.08 5.03
CA ALA A 30 17.55 -5.23 4.86
C ALA A 30 16.26 -4.80 4.14
N VAL A 31 15.67 -5.72 3.38
CA VAL A 31 14.43 -5.50 2.63
C VAL A 31 13.43 -6.58 3.01
N LEU A 32 12.20 -6.17 3.32
CA LEU A 32 11.05 -7.07 3.40
C LEU A 32 10.29 -7.04 2.08
N PHE A 33 10.13 -8.19 1.45
CA PHE A 33 9.21 -8.37 0.33
C PHE A 33 8.01 -9.19 0.83
N ALA A 34 6.84 -8.57 0.87
CA ALA A 34 5.60 -9.23 1.25
C ALA A 34 4.79 -9.52 -0.01
N ASP A 35 4.56 -10.80 -0.31
CA ASP A 35 3.71 -11.21 -1.41
C ASP A 35 2.23 -11.08 -1.03
N ILE A 36 1.52 -10.19 -1.72
CA ILE A 36 0.08 -9.96 -1.57
C ILE A 36 -0.73 -10.49 -2.77
N SER A 37 -0.09 -11.20 -3.70
CA SER A 37 -0.74 -11.74 -4.90
C SER A 37 -1.82 -12.78 -4.59
N GLY A 38 -1.79 -13.39 -3.40
CA GLY A 38 -2.84 -14.29 -2.91
C GLY A 38 -4.24 -13.68 -2.87
N PHE A 39 -4.37 -12.35 -2.96
CA PHE A 39 -5.66 -11.67 -3.06
C PHE A 39 -6.19 -11.55 -4.49
N THR A 40 -5.42 -11.87 -5.53
CA THR A 40 -5.88 -11.82 -6.93
C THR A 40 -7.03 -12.81 -7.19
N PRO A 41 -6.94 -14.10 -6.79
CA PRO A 41 -8.07 -15.02 -6.92
C PRO A 41 -9.30 -14.56 -6.13
N LEU A 42 -9.10 -13.94 -4.96
CA LEU A 42 -10.20 -13.36 -4.16
C LEU A 42 -10.88 -12.21 -4.91
N THR A 43 -10.10 -11.34 -5.56
CA THR A 43 -10.59 -10.22 -6.37
C THR A 43 -11.45 -10.73 -7.53
N GLU A 44 -10.98 -11.76 -8.24
CA GLU A 44 -11.70 -12.37 -9.35
C GLU A 44 -13.00 -13.03 -8.89
N ALA A 45 -12.97 -13.79 -7.79
CA ALA A 45 -14.16 -14.41 -7.21
C ALA A 45 -15.22 -13.37 -6.82
N MET A 46 -14.80 -12.29 -6.16
CA MET A 46 -15.70 -11.19 -5.77
C MET A 46 -16.29 -10.46 -6.97
N ALA A 47 -15.52 -10.27 -8.05
CA ALA A 47 -16.03 -9.67 -9.28
C ALA A 47 -17.08 -10.56 -9.97
N GLN A 48 -16.93 -11.88 -9.92
CA GLN A 48 -17.91 -12.83 -10.44
C GLN A 48 -19.19 -12.85 -9.60
N GLU A 49 -19.07 -12.89 -8.28
CA GLU A 49 -20.23 -13.01 -7.38
C GLU A 49 -21.02 -11.71 -7.20
N LEU A 50 -20.33 -10.57 -7.13
CA LEU A 50 -20.93 -9.26 -6.80
C LEU A 50 -21.08 -8.34 -8.02
N GLY A 51 -20.50 -8.74 -9.16
CA GLY A 51 -20.36 -7.90 -10.35
C GLY A 51 -19.20 -6.91 -10.24
N ALA A 52 -18.75 -6.40 -11.39
CA ALA A 52 -17.50 -5.61 -11.50
C ALA A 52 -17.42 -4.41 -10.56
N ARG A 53 -18.55 -3.72 -10.31
CA ARG A 53 -18.56 -2.52 -9.46
C ARG A 53 -18.45 -2.85 -7.98
N ARG A 54 -19.31 -3.75 -7.48
CA ARG A 54 -19.34 -4.10 -6.05
C ARG A 54 -18.16 -4.99 -5.66
N GLY A 55 -17.68 -5.86 -6.55
CA GLY A 55 -16.49 -6.68 -6.31
C GLY A 55 -15.24 -5.83 -6.08
N ALA A 56 -15.08 -4.74 -6.84
CA ALA A 56 -13.97 -3.81 -6.67
C ALA A 56 -14.02 -3.01 -5.34
N GLU A 57 -15.22 -2.72 -4.84
CA GLU A 57 -15.42 -2.00 -3.56
C GLU A 57 -15.18 -2.91 -2.34
N GLU A 58 -15.50 -4.19 -2.48
CA GLU A 58 -15.44 -5.17 -1.40
C GLU A 58 -14.00 -5.61 -1.07
N LEU A 59 -13.12 -5.67 -2.06
CA LEU A 59 -11.72 -6.04 -1.84
C LEU A 59 -10.98 -5.10 -0.86
N PRO A 60 -10.96 -3.76 -1.06
CA PRO A 60 -10.37 -2.83 -0.09
C PRO A 60 -10.96 -2.97 1.31
N ARG A 61 -12.26 -3.27 1.43
CA ARG A 61 -12.92 -3.47 2.73
C ARG A 61 -12.34 -4.68 3.47
N GLN A 62 -12.17 -5.80 2.79
CA GLN A 62 -11.58 -7.01 3.37
C GLN A 62 -10.10 -6.81 3.72
N LEU A 63 -9.35 -6.15 2.84
CA LEU A 63 -7.94 -5.87 3.08
C LEU A 63 -7.75 -4.97 4.30
N ASN A 64 -8.52 -3.90 4.44
CA ASN A 64 -8.43 -3.02 5.60
C ASN A 64 -8.73 -3.76 6.91
N LEU A 65 -9.68 -4.69 6.94
CA LEU A 65 -9.95 -5.51 8.13
C LEU A 65 -8.75 -6.37 8.56
N VAL A 66 -7.93 -6.83 7.62
CA VAL A 66 -6.74 -7.65 7.90
C VAL A 66 -5.53 -6.78 8.28
N TYR A 67 -5.39 -5.60 7.67
CA TYR A 67 -4.24 -4.71 7.89
C TYR A 67 -4.42 -3.74 9.07
N ASP A 68 -5.65 -3.42 9.49
CA ASP A 68 -5.95 -2.57 10.65
C ASP A 68 -6.08 -3.37 11.97
N ALA A 69 -5.94 -4.70 11.94
CA ALA A 69 -6.00 -5.59 13.10
C ALA A 69 -4.63 -5.71 13.82
#